data_AF-A0A6L6C7H0-F1
#
_entry.id   AF-A0A6L6C7H0-F1
#
_cell.length_a   1.000
_cell.length_b   1.000
_cell.length_c   1.000
_cell.angle_alpha   90.00
_cell.angle_beta   90.00
_cell.angle_gamma   90.00
#
_symmetry.space_group_name_H-M   'P 1'
#
loop_
_entity.id
_entity.type
_entity.pdbx_description
1 polymer ?
#
loop_
_entity_poly.entity_id
_entity_poly.type
_entity_poly.pdbx_seq_one_letter_code
_entity_poly.pdbx_strand_id
1 'polypeptide(L)'
;NSSDVPSGLLNGAGVKQSATVSLWFFDPQGRLVSRSVRIPAPLTISTLVSRLALHVPSGLSTALSQQIAVSRAVVRGSEASIFITAGFQSGDSASTRAAMQQLVATLRDNYGITTLNVTDVANGRTLTIDSAAP
;
A
#
# COMPACT_ATOMS: atom_id res chain seq x y z
N ASN A 1 -23.73 21.93 18.06
CA ASN A 1 -23.19 21.78 16.70
C ASN A 1 -22.69 20.39 16.48
N SER A 2 -23.50 19.58 15.81
CA SER A 2 -23.18 18.22 15.37
C SER A 2 -21.94 18.19 14.50
N SER A 3 -21.07 17.22 14.75
CA SER A 3 -20.23 16.65 13.71
C SER A 3 -20.59 15.18 13.67
N ASP A 4 -21.54 14.84 12.79
CA ASP A 4 -21.88 13.49 12.38
C ASP A 4 -20.60 12.75 12.02
N VAL A 5 -20.17 11.85 12.89
CA VAL A 5 -19.23 10.79 12.53
C VAL A 5 -20.06 9.77 11.76
N PRO A 6 -19.80 9.54 10.45
CA PRO A 6 -20.54 8.53 9.72
C PRO A 6 -20.17 7.16 10.30
N SER A 7 -21.11 6.58 11.05
CA SER A 7 -21.06 5.24 11.64
C SER A 7 -21.10 4.14 10.59
N GLY A 8 -20.08 4.06 9.73
CA GLY A 8 -19.95 3.08 8.67
C GLY A 8 -18.63 2.29 8.65
N LEU A 9 -17.78 2.43 9.68
CA LEU A 9 -16.40 1.92 9.64
C LEU A 9 -16.12 0.68 10.50
N LEU A 10 -17.12 -0.16 10.81
CA LEU A 10 -16.91 -1.32 11.67
C LEU A 10 -17.70 -2.55 11.19
N ASN A 11 -17.14 -3.28 10.23
CA ASN A 11 -16.95 -4.73 10.33
C ASN A 11 -16.35 -5.34 9.05
N GLY A 12 -15.19 -6.00 9.19
CA GLY A 12 -14.65 -6.93 8.21
C GLY A 12 -13.84 -6.29 7.06
N ALA A 13 -12.52 -6.23 7.22
CA ALA A 13 -11.55 -6.06 6.13
C ALA A 13 -11.61 -4.76 5.30
N GLY A 14 -11.53 -3.59 5.94
CA GLY A 14 -10.91 -2.40 5.30
C GLY A 14 -11.51 -1.90 3.98
N VAL A 15 -12.78 -2.19 3.69
CA VAL A 15 -13.47 -1.70 2.48
C VAL A 15 -13.98 -0.27 2.73
N LYS A 16 -13.40 0.72 2.05
CA LYS A 16 -14.01 2.07 1.97
C LYS A 16 -14.88 2.19 0.72
N GLN A 17 -15.90 3.05 0.78
CA GLN A 17 -16.59 3.55 -0.41
C GLN A 17 -15.60 4.28 -1.33
N SER A 18 -16.00 4.55 -2.58
CA SER A 18 -15.19 5.25 -3.58
C SER A 18 -14.56 6.49 -2.96
N ALA A 19 -13.23 6.59 -3.01
CA ALA A 19 -12.51 7.63 -2.29
C ALA A 19 -11.39 8.22 -3.14
N THR A 20 -11.07 9.47 -2.88
CA THR A 20 -9.79 10.05 -3.29
C THR A 20 -8.75 9.58 -2.30
N VAL A 21 -7.73 8.91 -2.79
CA VAL A 21 -6.62 8.35 -2.00
C VAL A 21 -5.30 8.99 -2.40
N SER A 22 -4.34 9.00 -1.47
CA SER A 22 -2.97 9.44 -1.73
C SER A 22 -2.12 8.26 -2.13
N LEU A 23 -1.74 8.16 -3.41
CA LEU A 23 -0.81 7.15 -3.89
C LEU A 23 0.60 7.75 -4.00
N TRP A 24 1.59 7.07 -3.44
CA TRP A 24 2.98 7.55 -3.46
C TRP A 24 3.76 6.91 -4.61
N PHE A 25 4.52 7.71 -5.34
CA PHE A 25 5.36 7.30 -6.46
C PHE A 25 6.75 7.93 -6.33
N PHE A 26 7.71 7.45 -7.11
CA PHE A 26 9.04 8.06 -7.18
C PHE A 26 9.10 9.07 -8.33
N ASP A 27 9.62 10.27 -8.04
CA ASP A 27 9.98 11.25 -9.07
C ASP A 27 11.30 10.87 -9.79
N PRO A 28 11.70 11.59 -10.86
CA PRO A 28 12.96 11.31 -11.56
C PRO A 28 14.22 11.46 -10.70
N GLN A 29 14.13 12.13 -9.55
CA GLN A 29 15.21 12.29 -8.57
C GLN A 29 15.21 11.16 -7.52
N GLY A 30 14.29 10.19 -7.62
CA GLY A 30 14.16 9.08 -6.69
C GLY A 30 13.49 9.44 -5.36
N ARG A 31 12.79 10.58 -5.29
CA ARG A 31 12.07 11.01 -4.08
C ARG A 31 10.62 10.54 -4.13
N LEU A 32 10.09 10.14 -2.97
CA LEU A 32 8.68 9.80 -2.83
C LEU A 32 7.81 11.05 -2.90
N VAL A 33 6.85 11.06 -3.82
CA VAL A 33 5.87 12.13 -4.04
C VAL A 33 4.46 11.55 -4.06
N SER A 34 3.51 12.22 -3.43
CA SER A 34 2.12 11.78 -3.38
C SER A 34 1.30 12.33 -4.55
N ARG A 35 0.34 11.52 -5.01
CA ARG A 35 -0.65 11.90 -6.02
C ARG A 35 -2.04 11.47 -5.57
N SER A 36 -2.97 12.43 -5.58
CA SER A 36 -4.37 12.17 -5.30
C SER A 36 -5.01 11.44 -6.47
N VAL A 37 -5.54 10.25 -6.22
CA VAL A 37 -6.17 9.40 -7.23
C VAL A 37 -7.55 9.00 -6.74
N ARG A 38 -8.56 9.16 -7.60
CA ARG A 38 -9.89 8.64 -7.31
C ARG A 38 -9.92 7.15 -7.61
N ILE A 39 -10.24 6.33 -6.60
CA ILE A 39 -10.42 4.89 -6.75
C ILE A 39 -11.90 4.53 -6.52
N PRO A 40 -12.55 3.84 -7.48
CA PRO A 40 -13.91 3.38 -7.30
C PRO A 40 -13.99 2.30 -6.21
N ALA A 41 -15.10 2.20 -5.51
CA ALA A 41 -15.34 1.12 -4.54
C ALA A 41 -15.26 -0.27 -5.20
N PRO A 42 -14.83 -1.31 -4.47
CA PRO A 42 -14.39 -1.30 -3.07
C PRO A 42 -12.92 -0.86 -2.91
N LEU A 43 -12.65 0.07 -1.99
CA LEU A 43 -11.27 0.44 -1.66
C LEU A 43 -10.68 -0.58 -0.68
N THR A 44 -9.75 -1.41 -1.15
CA THR A 44 -8.97 -2.35 -0.34
C THR A 44 -7.46 -2.10 -0.51
N ILE A 45 -6.65 -2.64 0.40
CA ILE A 45 -5.18 -2.63 0.25
C ILE A 45 -4.79 -3.22 -1.11
N SER A 46 -5.37 -4.36 -1.51
CA SER A 46 -5.09 -4.97 -2.81
C SER A 46 -5.37 -4.01 -3.97
N THR A 47 -6.50 -3.27 -3.94
CA THR A 47 -6.78 -2.28 -4.99
C THR A 47 -5.79 -1.12 -5.00
N LEU A 48 -5.30 -0.67 -3.84
CA LEU A 48 -4.23 0.34 -3.77
C LEU A 48 -2.93 -0.18 -4.40
N VAL A 49 -2.52 -1.39 -4.02
CA VAL A 49 -1.30 -2.02 -4.54
C VAL A 49 -1.38 -2.20 -6.06
N SER A 50 -2.49 -2.73 -6.58
CA SER A 50 -2.69 -2.87 -8.03
C SER A 50 -2.70 -1.51 -8.74
N ARG A 51 -3.31 -0.47 -8.14
CA ARG A 51 -3.33 0.87 -8.73
C ARG A 51 -1.92 1.49 -8.79
N LEU A 52 -1.12 1.34 -7.73
CA LEU A 52 0.27 1.78 -7.67
C LEU A 52 1.16 1.10 -8.71
N ALA A 53 0.95 -0.19 -8.96
CA ALA A 53 1.75 -0.95 -9.91
C ALA A 53 1.38 -0.69 -11.37
N LEU A 54 0.09 -0.52 -11.67
CA LEU A 54 -0.42 -0.51 -13.05
C LEU A 54 -0.72 0.88 -13.61
N HIS A 55 -0.93 1.89 -12.76
CA HIS A 55 -1.39 3.22 -13.20
C HIS A 55 -0.44 4.32 -12.72
N VAL A 56 0.83 4.19 -13.12
CA VAL A 56 1.87 5.16 -12.81
C VAL A 56 1.68 6.42 -13.66
N PRO A 57 1.56 7.62 -13.06
CA PRO A 57 1.46 8.86 -13.80
C PRO A 57 2.72 9.14 -14.64
N SER A 58 2.55 9.83 -15.77
CA SER A 58 3.66 10.24 -16.63
C SER A 58 4.71 11.05 -15.86
N GLY A 59 5.98 10.74 -16.08
CA GLY A 59 7.12 11.37 -15.40
C GLY A 59 7.38 10.84 -13.99
N LEU A 60 6.61 9.86 -13.50
CA LEU A 60 6.85 9.17 -12.23
C LEU A 60 7.18 7.70 -12.47
N SER A 61 7.67 7.04 -11.43
CA SER A 61 7.96 5.60 -11.43
C SER A 61 7.42 4.92 -10.18
N THR A 62 7.30 3.60 -10.23
CA THR A 62 6.87 2.74 -9.12
C THR A 62 7.92 1.65 -8.92
N ALA A 63 8.19 1.30 -7.67
CA ALA A 63 9.10 0.20 -7.36
C ALA A 63 8.38 -1.16 -7.34
N LEU A 64 7.04 -1.17 -7.41
CA LEU A 64 6.24 -2.39 -7.47
C LEU A 64 6.30 -3.02 -8.87
N SER A 65 6.42 -4.35 -8.91
CA SER A 65 6.26 -5.08 -10.17
C SER A 65 4.84 -4.95 -10.70
N GLN A 66 4.68 -4.84 -12.02
CA GLN A 66 3.38 -4.92 -12.68
C GLN A 66 2.71 -6.29 -12.49
N GLN A 67 3.49 -7.32 -12.12
CA GLN A 67 3.00 -8.66 -11.81
C GLN A 67 2.66 -8.85 -10.33
N ILE A 68 2.63 -7.78 -9.53
CA ILE A 68 2.33 -7.88 -8.11
C ILE A 68 0.94 -8.46 -7.87
N ALA A 69 0.88 -9.52 -7.08
CA ALA A 69 -0.36 -10.19 -6.73
C ALA A 69 -0.48 -10.27 -5.20
N VAL A 70 -1.50 -9.62 -4.65
CA VAL A 70 -1.83 -9.67 -3.22
C VAL A 70 -2.90 -10.75 -3.02
N SER A 71 -2.58 -11.81 -2.30
CA SER A 71 -3.55 -12.86 -1.97
C SER A 71 -4.43 -12.48 -0.79
N ARG A 72 -3.84 -11.80 0.20
CA ARG A 72 -4.54 -11.39 1.43
C ARG A 72 -3.90 -10.13 1.99
N ALA A 73 -4.72 -9.26 2.56
CA ALA A 73 -4.26 -8.17 3.40
C ALA A 73 -5.10 -8.15 4.69
N VAL A 74 -4.44 -7.97 5.83
CA VAL A 74 -5.05 -7.89 7.16
C VAL A 74 -4.57 -6.61 7.81
N VAL A 75 -5.49 -5.85 8.41
CA VAL A 75 -5.17 -4.64 9.18
C VAL A 75 -5.59 -4.87 10.62
N ARG A 76 -4.69 -4.55 11.56
CA ARG A 76 -4.93 -4.61 13.02
C ARG A 76 -4.35 -3.35 13.65
N GLY A 77 -5.20 -2.40 14.02
CA GLY A 77 -4.76 -1.10 14.51
C GLY A 77 -3.93 -0.36 13.47
N SER A 78 -2.71 0.05 13.83
CA SER A 78 -1.74 0.70 12.94
C SER A 78 -0.81 -0.28 12.22
N GLU A 79 -1.05 -1.59 12.34
CA GLU A 79 -0.28 -2.62 11.67
C GLU A 79 -1.04 -3.20 10.48
N ALA A 80 -0.34 -3.39 9.36
CA ALA A 80 -0.85 -4.12 8.22
C ALA A 80 0.03 -5.34 7.93
N SER A 81 -0.60 -6.47 7.61
CA SER A 81 0.04 -7.68 7.10
C SER A 81 -0.47 -7.96 5.69
N ILE A 82 0.42 -7.94 4.70
CA ILE A 82 0.10 -8.21 3.30
C ILE A 82 0.80 -9.50 2.88
N PHE A 83 0.05 -10.39 2.25
CA PHE A 83 0.53 -11.64 1.71
C PHE A 83 0.59 -11.50 0.18
N ILE A 84 1.80 -11.58 -0.37
CA ILE A 84 2.08 -11.39 -1.78
C ILE A 84 2.50 -12.72 -2.39
N THR A 85 1.84 -13.11 -3.48
CA THR A 85 2.07 -14.39 -4.16
C THR A 85 2.92 -14.26 -5.42
N ALA A 86 3.09 -13.04 -5.95
CA ALA A 86 3.93 -12.75 -7.11
C ALA A 86 4.37 -11.28 -7.10
N GLY A 87 5.46 -10.97 -7.82
CA GLY A 87 5.88 -9.59 -8.11
C GLY A 87 6.91 -8.99 -7.15
N PHE A 88 7.37 -9.70 -6.12
CA PHE A 88 8.67 -9.39 -5.53
C PHE A 88 9.76 -10.13 -6.27
N GLN A 89 10.84 -9.41 -6.59
CA GLN A 89 12.09 -10.08 -6.94
C GLN A 89 12.60 -10.80 -5.68
N SER A 90 13.06 -12.04 -5.84
CA SER A 90 13.60 -12.80 -4.72
C SER A 90 14.76 -12.03 -4.07
N GLY A 91 14.80 -12.01 -2.73
CA GLY A 91 15.86 -11.34 -1.96
C GLY A 91 15.48 -10.00 -1.32
N ASP A 92 16.32 -9.54 -0.39
CA ASP A 92 16.26 -8.17 0.18
C ASP A 92 17.08 -7.23 -0.72
N SER A 93 16.55 -6.96 -1.91
CA SER A 93 17.18 -6.04 -2.86
C SER A 93 16.78 -4.60 -2.56
N ALA A 94 17.57 -3.64 -3.05
CA ALA A 94 17.21 -2.23 -2.98
C ALA A 94 15.81 -1.96 -3.59
N SER A 95 15.45 -2.70 -4.63
CA SER A 95 14.13 -2.67 -5.28
C SER A 95 13.01 -3.13 -4.33
N THR A 96 13.22 -4.23 -3.61
CA THR A 96 12.27 -4.73 -2.60
C THR A 96 12.08 -3.71 -1.48
N ARG A 97 13.15 -3.09 -1.01
CA ARG A 97 13.07 -2.04 0.02
C ARG A 97 12.33 -0.80 -0.46
N ALA A 98 12.60 -0.34 -1.68
CA ALA A 98 11.91 0.80 -2.29
C ALA A 98 10.40 0.52 -2.46
N ALA A 99 10.04 -0.69 -2.91
CA ALA A 99 8.65 -1.14 -3.01
C ALA A 99 7.96 -1.12 -1.65
N MET A 100 8.62 -1.65 -0.61
CA MET A 100 8.09 -1.65 0.74
C MET A 100 7.90 -0.24 1.31
N GLN A 101 8.87 0.67 1.10
CA GLN A 101 8.77 2.08 1.51
C GLN A 101 7.59 2.79 0.82
N GLN A 102 7.43 2.58 -0.49
CA GLN A 102 6.32 3.14 -1.25
C GLN A 102 4.95 2.63 -0.76
N LEU A 103 4.85 1.32 -0.45
CA LEU A 103 3.66 0.71 0.12
C LEU A 103 3.33 1.29 1.49
N VAL A 104 4.33 1.39 2.37
CA VAL A 104 4.20 1.99 3.69
C VAL A 104 3.68 3.42 3.62
N ALA A 105 4.29 4.28 2.79
CA ALA A 105 3.87 5.67 2.65
C ALA A 105 2.41 5.78 2.17
N THR A 106 2.04 4.95 1.19
CA THR A 106 0.66 4.88 0.71
C THR A 106 -0.31 4.39 1.78
N LEU A 107 0.03 3.35 2.53
CA LEU A 107 -0.86 2.78 3.54
C LEU A 107 -0.97 3.67 4.78
N ARG A 108 0.09 4.41 5.11
CA ARG A 108 0.07 5.42 6.16
C ARG A 108 -0.97 6.49 5.87
N ASP A 109 -0.90 7.12 4.71
CA ASP A 109 -1.81 8.22 4.36
C ASP A 109 -3.27 7.78 4.22
N ASN A 110 -3.51 6.55 3.77
CA ASN A 110 -4.88 6.09 3.49
C ASN A 110 -5.52 5.30 4.63
N TYR A 111 -4.72 4.62 5.46
CA TYR A 111 -5.20 3.69 6.48
C TYR A 111 -4.57 3.91 7.87
N GLY A 112 -3.68 4.90 8.03
CA GLY A 112 -3.01 5.17 9.31
C GLY A 112 -2.00 4.08 9.71
N ILE A 113 -1.49 3.32 8.74
CA ILE A 113 -0.55 2.23 8.99
C ILE A 113 0.85 2.77 9.30
N THR A 114 1.40 2.37 10.44
CA THR A 114 2.75 2.72 10.86
C THR A 114 3.72 1.54 10.74
N THR A 115 3.21 0.31 10.76
CA THR A 115 4.04 -0.90 10.61
C THR A 115 3.48 -1.79 9.52
N LEU A 116 4.33 -2.20 8.59
CA LEU A 116 3.95 -3.05 7.47
C LEU A 116 4.76 -4.35 7.49
N ASN A 117 4.04 -5.45 7.64
CA ASN A 117 4.53 -6.81 7.45
C ASN A 117 4.13 -7.28 6.06
N VAL A 118 5.09 -7.72 5.26
CA VAL A 118 4.85 -8.28 3.93
C VAL A 118 5.42 -9.68 3.83
N THR A 119 4.54 -10.65 3.66
CA THR A 119 4.90 -12.06 3.48
C THR A 119 4.90 -12.38 1.99
N ASP A 120 6.06 -12.68 1.44
CA ASP A 120 6.21 -13.35 0.16
C ASP A 120 5.87 -14.83 0.33
N VAL A 121 4.66 -15.19 -0.10
CA VAL A 121 4.09 -16.53 0.05
C VAL A 121 4.81 -17.55 -0.83
N ALA A 122 5.26 -17.14 -2.03
CA ALA A 122 5.95 -18.04 -2.95
C ALA A 122 7.30 -18.50 -2.39
N ASN A 123 7.98 -17.61 -1.66
CA ASN A 123 9.30 -17.89 -1.07
C ASN A 123 9.25 -18.13 0.45
N GLY A 124 8.06 -18.15 1.06
CA GLY A 124 7.87 -18.43 2.50
C GLY A 124 8.55 -17.44 3.45
N ARG A 125 8.74 -16.17 3.04
CA ARG A 125 9.52 -15.18 3.78
C ARG A 125 8.69 -13.96 4.14
N THR A 126 8.85 -13.45 5.36
CA THR A 126 8.23 -12.19 5.80
C THR A 126 9.29 -11.11 5.94
N LEU A 127 9.00 -9.95 5.36
CA LEU A 127 9.75 -8.72 5.48
C LEU A 127 8.93 -7.73 6.29
N THR A 128 9.53 -7.12 7.30
CA THR A 128 8.87 -6.12 8.15
C THR A 128 9.53 -4.77 7.93
N ILE A 129 8.72 -3.73 7.71
CA ILE A 129 9.16 -2.35 7.79
C ILE A 129 8.34 -1.64 8.86
N ASP A 130 9.06 -1.11 9.84
CA ASP A 130 8.55 -0.11 10.76
C ASP A 130 8.74 1.26 10.14
N SER A 131 7.63 1.96 10.02
CA SER A 131 7.60 3.31 9.47
C SER A 131 7.54 4.38 10.55
N ALA A 132 7.71 3.99 11.81
CA ALA A 132 7.92 4.90 12.93
C ALA A 132 9.27 5.65 12.88
N ALA A 133 10.06 5.45 11.82
CA ALA A 133 11.23 6.28 11.56
C ALA A 133 10.78 7.73 11.23
N PRO A 134 11.37 8.74 11.89
CA PRO A 134 10.99 10.15 11.78
C PRO A 134 11.16 10.71 10.36
#